data_AF-A0AAU4ULD6-F1
#
_entry.id   AF-A0AAU4ULD6-F1
#
_cell.length_a   1.000
_cell.length_b   1.000
_cell.length_c   1.000
_cell.angle_alpha   90.00
_cell.angle_beta   90.00
_cell.angle_gamma   90.00
#
_symmetry.space_group_name_H-M   'P 1'
#
loop_
_entity.id
_entity.type
_entity.pdbx_description
1 polymer ?
#
loop_
_entity_poly.entity_id
_entity_poly.type
_entity_poly.pdbx_seq_one_letter_code
_entity_poly.pdbx_strand_id
1 'polypeptide(L)'
;MASIKELIRAAQDIKVERDVEIPEWGIDAVEVRGLPSGDWEAYQNKLNKLRVQEGQSGAEMSMRSNRAEIVAKGLYDQDTGELVFTDLREGISILSKKNQGTLDGLFKLIRHLSGEDRDFQQKVKDAEGNSDGDQS
;
A
#
# COMPACT_ATOMS: atom_id res chain seq x y z
N MET A 1 20.88 6.12 26.23
CA MET A 1 19.99 6.80 25.28
C MET A 1 20.14 6.10 23.94
N ALA A 2 19.04 5.64 23.35
CA ALA A 2 19.09 5.05 22.00
C ALA A 2 19.53 6.14 21.00
N SER A 3 20.36 5.77 20.03
CA SER A 3 20.73 6.67 18.94
C SER A 3 19.52 7.00 18.06
N ILE A 4 19.55 8.14 17.37
CA ILE A 4 18.52 8.51 16.38
C ILE A 4 18.29 7.39 15.35
N LYS A 5 19.37 6.70 14.96
CA LYS A 5 19.30 5.54 14.05
C LYS A 5 18.48 4.38 14.63
N GLU A 6 18.62 4.10 15.92
CA GLU A 6 17.86 3.05 16.58
C GLU A 6 16.38 3.42 16.75
N LEU A 7 16.09 4.70 17.01
CA LEU A 7 14.72 5.21 17.03
C LEU A 7 14.04 5.07 15.66
N ILE A 8 14.73 5.43 14.57
CA ILE A 8 14.21 5.25 13.20
C ILE A 8 14.01 3.76 12.87
N ARG A 9 14.95 2.89 13.26
CA ARG A 9 14.83 1.45 13.01
C ARG A 9 13.63 0.83 13.76
N ALA A 10 13.33 1.34 14.95
CA ALA A 10 12.24 0.84 15.78
C ALA A 10 10.88 1.46 15.41
N ALA A 11 10.86 2.58 14.68
CA ALA A 11 9.62 3.23 14.26
C ALA A 11 8.82 2.32 13.33
N GLN A 12 7.54 2.13 13.66
CA GLN A 12 6.54 1.54 12.76
C GLN A 12 5.52 2.61 12.41
N ASP A 13 5.79 3.33 11.33
CA ASP A 13 5.00 4.44 10.81
C ASP A 13 4.11 4.03 9.62
N ILE A 14 4.13 2.76 9.24
CA ILE A 14 3.21 2.18 8.26
C ILE A 14 1.81 2.09 8.86
N LYS A 15 0.86 2.81 8.25
CA LYS A 15 -0.53 2.77 8.67
C LYS A 15 -1.18 1.44 8.29
N VAL A 16 -2.12 1.02 9.13
CA VAL A 16 -2.81 -0.25 9.04
C VAL A 16 -4.30 0.00 9.24
N GLU A 17 -5.12 -0.58 8.37
CA GLU A 17 -6.57 -0.70 8.53
C GLU A 17 -6.90 -2.16 8.84
N ARG A 18 -7.66 -2.39 9.91
CA ARG A 18 -8.10 -3.73 10.33
C ARG A 18 -9.56 -3.93 10.02
N ASP A 19 -10.01 -5.18 10.10
CA ASP A 19 -11.40 -5.59 9.93
C ASP A 19 -11.97 -5.12 8.58
N VAL A 20 -11.13 -5.12 7.54
CA VAL A 20 -11.56 -4.75 6.19
C VAL A 20 -12.35 -5.92 5.61
N GLU A 21 -13.65 -5.73 5.49
CA GLU A 21 -14.56 -6.70 4.86
C GLU A 21 -14.41 -6.67 3.33
N ILE A 22 -14.40 -7.85 2.71
CA ILE A 22 -14.48 -8.02 1.25
C ILE A 22 -15.64 -8.97 0.93
N PRO A 23 -16.89 -8.46 0.94
CA PRO A 23 -18.09 -9.28 0.77
C PRO A 23 -18.12 -10.05 -0.56
N GLU A 24 -17.56 -9.49 -1.62
CA GLU A 24 -17.49 -10.12 -2.95
C GLU A 24 -16.64 -11.40 -2.94
N TRP A 25 -15.76 -11.56 -1.96
CA TRP A 25 -14.92 -12.75 -1.78
C TRP A 25 -15.37 -13.61 -0.59
N GLY A 26 -16.40 -13.20 0.15
CA GLY A 26 -16.84 -13.88 1.37
C GLY A 26 -15.79 -13.81 2.49
N ILE A 27 -15.05 -12.71 2.54
CA ILE A 27 -14.01 -12.47 3.54
C ILE A 27 -14.54 -11.42 4.51
N ASP A 28 -14.67 -11.80 5.78
CA ASP A 28 -15.26 -10.95 6.82
C ASP A 28 -14.21 -10.09 7.54
N ALA A 29 -12.92 -10.40 7.41
CA ALA A 29 -11.85 -9.56 7.95
C ALA A 29 -10.50 -9.83 7.29
N VAL A 30 -9.88 -8.78 6.76
CA VAL A 30 -8.44 -8.75 6.45
C VAL A 30 -7.81 -7.48 6.99
N GLU A 31 -6.51 -7.54 7.22
CA GLU A 31 -5.71 -6.38 7.54
C GLU A 31 -5.11 -5.80 6.25
N VAL A 32 -5.28 -4.50 6.03
CA VAL A 32 -4.72 -3.79 4.88
C VAL A 32 -3.65 -2.83 5.40
N ARG A 33 -2.44 -2.95 4.86
CA ARG A 33 -1.31 -2.10 5.23
C ARG A 33 -0.93 -1.16 4.10
N GLY A 34 -0.49 0.04 4.48
CA GLY A 34 0.30 0.87 3.58
C GLY A 34 1.59 0.16 3.18
N LEU A 35 2.12 0.52 2.02
CA LEU A 35 3.45 0.10 1.59
C LEU A 35 4.54 1.09 2.03
N PRO A 36 5.76 0.60 2.28
CA PRO A 36 6.95 1.43 2.45
C PRO A 36 7.24 2.30 1.22
N SER A 37 7.98 3.39 1.42
CA SER A 37 8.34 4.32 0.34
C SER A 37 9.01 3.62 -0.85
N GLY A 38 9.93 2.68 -0.59
CA GLY A 38 10.66 1.97 -1.65
C GLY A 38 9.76 1.12 -2.55
N ASP A 39 8.70 0.52 -2.01
CA ASP A 39 7.73 -0.25 -2.82
C ASP A 39 6.87 0.66 -3.69
N TRP A 40 6.50 1.85 -3.18
CA TRP A 40 5.80 2.85 -3.98
C TRP A 40 6.65 3.46 -5.09
N GLU A 41 7.90 3.79 -4.79
CA GLU A 41 8.85 4.28 -5.79
C GLU A 41 9.07 3.24 -6.89
N ALA A 42 9.19 1.96 -6.53
CA ALA A 42 9.29 0.87 -7.50
C ALA A 42 8.05 0.79 -8.41
N TYR A 43 6.85 0.93 -7.84
CA TYR A 43 5.60 0.97 -8.60
C TYR A 43 5.52 2.17 -9.55
N GLN A 44 5.81 3.37 -9.06
CA GLN A 44 5.80 4.60 -9.88
C GLN A 44 6.82 4.52 -11.02
N ASN A 45 8.03 4.02 -10.75
CA ASN A 45 9.06 3.79 -11.76
C ASN A 45 8.61 2.79 -12.83
N LYS A 46 7.92 1.71 -12.43
CA LYS A 46 7.37 0.72 -13.36
C LYS A 46 6.29 1.33 -14.25
N LEU A 47 5.37 2.12 -13.69
CA LEU A 47 4.35 2.82 -14.46
C LEU A 47 4.93 3.83 -15.46
N ASN A 48 5.94 4.60 -15.05
CA ASN A 48 6.60 5.57 -15.92
C ASN A 48 7.28 4.87 -17.11
N LYS A 49 7.92 3.72 -16.89
CA LYS A 49 8.52 2.93 -17.99
C LYS A 49 7.47 2.40 -18.97
N LEU A 50 6.34 1.89 -18.45
CA LEU A 50 5.26 1.35 -19.29
C LEU A 50 4.62 2.41 -20.18
N ARG A 51 4.42 3.63 -19.66
CA ARG A 51 3.92 4.77 -20.44
C ARG A 51 4.83 5.17 -21.60
N VAL A 52 6.14 4.91 -21.47
CA VAL A 52 7.13 5.21 -22.52
C VAL A 52 7.21 4.08 -23.56
N GLN A 53 6.87 2.84 -23.19
CA GLN A 53 7.12 1.66 -24.02
C GLN A 53 5.88 1.04 -24.69
N GLU A 54 4.68 1.16 -24.12
CA GLU A 54 3.50 0.44 -24.59
C GLU A 54 2.42 1.36 -25.18
N GLY A 55 1.87 0.98 -26.34
CA GLY A 55 0.65 1.59 -26.90
C GLY A 55 -0.59 1.33 -26.04
N GLN A 56 -1.73 1.97 -26.37
CA GLN A 56 -2.94 2.05 -25.53
C GLN A 56 -3.40 0.71 -24.93
N SER A 57 -3.44 -0.39 -25.69
CA SER A 57 -3.97 -1.67 -25.20
C SER A 57 -3.01 -2.47 -24.31
N GLY A 58 -1.69 -2.35 -24.48
CA GLY A 58 -0.71 -3.00 -23.59
C GLY A 58 -0.66 -2.31 -22.23
N ALA A 59 -0.77 -0.97 -22.25
CA ALA A 59 -0.77 -0.15 -21.05
C ALA A 59 -1.89 -0.52 -20.07
N GLU A 60 -3.10 -0.83 -20.54
CA GLU A 60 -4.23 -1.19 -19.66
C GLU A 60 -4.01 -2.53 -18.93
N MET A 61 -3.53 -3.56 -19.64
CA MET A 61 -3.27 -4.88 -19.04
C MET A 61 -2.09 -4.82 -18.05
N SER A 62 -1.05 -4.06 -18.40
CA SER A 62 0.09 -3.79 -17.52
C SER A 62 -0.33 -3.00 -16.28
N MET A 63 -1.20 -2.00 -16.41
CA MET A 63 -1.75 -1.24 -15.27
C MET A 63 -2.55 -2.13 -14.32
N ARG A 64 -3.41 -3.02 -14.84
CA ARG A 64 -4.19 -3.96 -14.02
C ARG A 64 -3.28 -4.90 -13.23
N SER A 65 -2.25 -5.44 -13.88
CA SER A 65 -1.27 -6.34 -13.26
C SER A 65 -0.45 -5.65 -12.17
N ASN A 66 -0.09 -4.38 -12.37
CA ASN A 66 0.64 -3.60 -11.38
C ASN A 66 -0.22 -3.25 -10.16
N ARG A 67 -1.52 -2.98 -10.33
CA ARG A 67 -2.42 -2.77 -9.19
C ARG A 67 -2.59 -4.04 -8.37
N ALA A 68 -2.72 -5.19 -9.04
CA ALA A 68 -2.77 -6.49 -8.36
C ALA A 68 -1.49 -6.74 -7.53
N GLU A 69 -0.32 -6.32 -8.00
CA GLU A 69 0.93 -6.40 -7.24
C GLU A 69 0.89 -5.56 -5.96
N ILE A 70 0.41 -4.31 -6.04
CA ILE A 70 0.26 -3.45 -4.85
C ILE A 70 -0.71 -4.07 -3.84
N VAL A 71 -1.85 -4.56 -4.30
CA VAL A 71 -2.84 -5.21 -3.45
C VAL A 71 -2.27 -6.48 -2.80
N ALA A 72 -1.53 -7.29 -3.55
CA ALA A 72 -0.89 -8.50 -3.02
C ALA A 72 0.11 -8.20 -1.90
N LYS A 73 0.85 -7.08 -2.01
CA LYS A 73 1.82 -6.64 -0.99
C LYS A 73 1.19 -5.99 0.24
N GLY A 74 -0.02 -5.45 0.09
CA GLY A 74 -0.73 -4.73 1.16
C GLY A 74 -1.75 -5.57 1.94
N LEU A 75 -2.04 -6.79 1.49
CA LEU A 75 -3.02 -7.68 2.13
C LEU A 75 -2.37 -8.61 3.15
N TYR A 76 -2.83 -8.52 4.38
CA TYR A 76 -2.39 -9.33 5.51
C TYR A 76 -3.56 -10.08 6.13
N ASP A 77 -3.29 -11.30 6.55
CA ASP A 77 -4.23 -12.09 7.33
C ASP A 77 -4.35 -11.47 8.72
N GLN A 78 -5.59 -11.24 9.16
CA GLN A 78 -5.84 -10.51 10.40
C GLN A 78 -5.46 -11.32 11.65
N ASP A 79 -5.62 -12.64 11.60
CA ASP A 79 -5.39 -13.51 12.75
C ASP A 79 -3.89 -13.74 12.99
N THR A 80 -3.13 -13.92 11.90
CA THR A 80 -1.69 -14.21 11.95
C THR A 80 -0.82 -12.98 11.80
N GLY A 81 -1.34 -11.90 11.19
CA GLY A 81 -0.57 -10.72 10.80
C GLY A 81 0.43 -10.98 9.68
N GLU A 82 0.34 -12.14 9.01
CA GLU A 82 1.20 -12.55 7.90
C GLU A 82 0.66 -12.09 6.55
N LEU A 83 1.53 -12.00 5.55
CA LEU A 83 1.12 -11.61 4.20
C LEU A 83 0.25 -12.70 3.59
N VAL A 84 -0.95 -12.35 3.10
CA VAL A 84 -1.87 -13.32 2.47
C VAL A 84 -1.24 -14.00 1.26
N PHE A 85 -0.44 -13.24 0.48
CA PHE A 85 0.23 -13.73 -0.71
C PHE A 85 1.75 -13.76 -0.52
N THR A 86 2.27 -14.81 0.12
CA THR A 86 3.71 -15.02 0.31
C THR A 86 4.46 -15.18 -1.03
N ASP A 87 3.83 -15.82 -2.03
CA ASP A 87 4.24 -15.74 -3.43
C ASP A 87 3.45 -14.65 -4.16
N LEU A 88 4.12 -13.51 -4.39
CA LEU A 88 3.52 -12.38 -5.11
C LEU A 88 3.10 -12.73 -6.54
N ARG A 89 3.78 -13.67 -7.22
CA ARG A 89 3.41 -14.05 -8.60
C ARG A 89 2.08 -14.79 -8.61
N GLU A 90 1.90 -15.69 -7.65
CA GLU A 90 0.63 -16.38 -7.44
C GLU A 90 -0.47 -15.37 -7.10
N GLY A 91 -0.21 -14.47 -6.14
CA GLY A 91 -1.15 -13.43 -5.75
C GLY A 91 -1.59 -12.56 -6.91
N ILE A 92 -0.66 -12.06 -7.74
CA ILE A 92 -0.97 -11.27 -8.93
C ILE A 92 -1.85 -12.06 -9.91
N SER A 93 -1.55 -13.34 -10.14
CA SER A 93 -2.31 -14.21 -11.06
C SER A 93 -3.75 -14.42 -10.59
N ILE A 94 -3.95 -14.60 -9.28
CA ILE A 94 -5.27 -14.74 -8.65
C ILE A 94 -6.02 -13.42 -8.72
N LEU A 95 -5.42 -12.34 -8.23
CA LEU A 95 -6.02 -11.01 -8.10
C LEU A 95 -6.39 -10.43 -9.47
N SER A 96 -5.55 -10.59 -10.49
CA SER A 96 -5.81 -10.05 -11.84
C SER A 96 -7.09 -10.59 -12.48
N LYS A 97 -7.61 -11.74 -12.02
CA LYS A 97 -8.87 -12.34 -12.48
C LYS A 97 -10.10 -11.86 -11.69
N LYS A 98 -9.92 -11.13 -10.59
CA LYS A 98 -11.00 -10.64 -9.73
C LYS A 98 -11.67 -9.40 -10.32
N ASN A 99 -12.81 -9.04 -9.72
CA ASN A 99 -13.58 -7.86 -10.08
C ASN A 99 -12.70 -6.59 -9.96
N GLN A 100 -12.78 -5.74 -10.99
CA GLN A 100 -11.98 -4.52 -11.06
C GLN A 100 -12.36 -3.50 -9.96
N GLY A 101 -13.63 -3.40 -9.58
CA GLY A 101 -14.10 -2.49 -8.53
C GLY A 101 -13.50 -2.83 -7.17
N THR A 102 -13.54 -4.10 -6.77
CA THR A 102 -12.92 -4.58 -5.53
C THR A 102 -11.41 -4.32 -5.52
N LEU A 103 -10.71 -4.65 -6.62
CA LEU A 103 -9.28 -4.39 -6.73
C LEU A 103 -8.93 -2.90 -6.67
N ASP A 104 -9.70 -2.05 -7.34
CA ASP A 104 -9.47 -0.61 -7.34
C ASP A 104 -9.74 0.00 -5.96
N GLY A 105 -10.75 -0.49 -5.25
CA GLY A 105 -11.04 -0.13 -3.86
C GLY A 105 -9.87 -0.45 -2.92
N LEU A 106 -9.39 -1.69 -2.94
CA LEU A 106 -8.23 -2.11 -2.13
C LEU A 106 -6.97 -1.34 -2.49
N PHE A 107 -6.72 -1.12 -3.79
CA PHE A 107 -5.59 -0.32 -4.25
C PHE A 107 -5.64 1.12 -3.72
N LYS A 108 -6.82 1.76 -3.76
CA LYS A 108 -7.02 3.12 -3.21
C LYS A 108 -6.81 3.15 -1.71
N LEU A 109 -7.30 2.14 -0.97
CA LEU A 109 -7.08 2.04 0.47
C LEU A 109 -5.58 1.96 0.79
N ILE A 110 -4.83 1.09 0.11
CA ILE A 110 -3.37 0.96 0.31
C ILE A 110 -2.65 2.27 -0.03
N ARG A 111 -3.05 2.93 -1.12
CA ARG A 111 -2.53 4.25 -1.51
C ARG A 111 -2.79 5.31 -0.44
N HIS A 112 -3.99 5.32 0.14
CA HIS A 112 -4.37 6.22 1.20
C HIS A 112 -3.54 6.01 2.46
N LEU A 113 -3.39 4.75 2.90
CA LEU A 113 -2.61 4.38 4.08
C LEU A 113 -1.14 4.73 3.94
N SER A 114 -0.58 4.65 2.73
CA SER A 114 0.78 5.10 2.44
C SER A 114 0.95 6.62 2.32
N GLY A 115 -0.13 7.39 2.46
CA GLY A 115 -0.06 8.85 2.46
C GLY A 115 0.24 9.46 1.09
N GLU A 116 -0.01 8.74 -0.01
CA GLU A 116 0.07 9.28 -1.39
C GLU A 116 -1.10 10.22 -1.72
N ASP A 117 -2.18 10.20 -0.92
CA ASP A 117 -3.31 11.13 -1.06
C ASP A 117 -3.09 12.45 -0.30
N ARG A 118 -2.00 12.58 0.47
CA ARG A 118 -1.70 13.77 1.26
C ARG A 118 -0.73 14.68 0.53
N ASP A 119 -1.17 15.91 0.26
CA ASP A 119 -0.31 16.99 -0.22
C ASP A 119 0.85 17.23 0.76
N PHE A 120 2.04 17.51 0.25
CA PHE A 120 3.28 17.64 1.05
C PHE A 120 3.12 18.64 2.21
N GLN A 121 2.33 19.70 2.01
CA GLN A 121 2.01 20.71 3.03
C GLN A 121 1.24 20.15 4.24
N GLN A 122 0.43 19.11 4.05
CA GLN A 122 -0.33 18.48 5.14
C GLN A 122 0.55 17.54 5.96
N LYS A 123 1.57 16.93 5.34
CA LYS A 123 2.59 16.12 6.04
C LYS A 123 3.50 16.98 6.93
N VAL A 124 3.86 18.18 6.48
CA VAL A 124 4.68 19.13 7.26
C VAL A 124 3.90 19.70 8.45
N LYS A 125 2.62 20.08 8.25
CA LYS A 125 1.78 20.57 9.36
C LYS A 125 1.55 19.55 10.48
N ASP A 126 1.36 18.27 10.15
CA ASP A 126 1.23 17.20 11.16
C ASP A 126 2.55 17.00 11.93
N ALA A 127 3.71 17.19 11.29
CA ALA A 127 5.02 17.11 11.94
C ALA A 127 5.32 18.33 12.83
N GLU A 128 4.90 19.52 12.40
CA GLU A 128 4.99 20.75 13.21
C GLU A 128 4.04 20.70 14.43
N GLY A 129 2.83 20.16 14.27
CA GLY A 129 1.84 20.04 15.36
C GLY A 129 2.21 19.03 16.46
N ASN A 130 3.09 18.07 16.19
CA ASN A 130 3.62 17.12 17.19
C ASN A 130 4.91 17.62 17.88
N SER A 131 5.40 18.81 17.54
CA SER A 131 6.64 19.36 18.10
C SER A 131 6.44 20.33 19.27
N ASP A 132 5.19 20.67 19.63
CA ASP A 132 4.83 21.63 20.71
C ASP A 132 4.37 20.95 22.01
N GLY A 133 5.08 19.90 22.44
CA GLY A 133 4.64 19.09 23.57
C GLY A 133 5.74 18.48 24.43
N ASP A 134 6.80 19.23 24.76
CA ASP A 134 7.54 19.04 26.02
C ASP A 134 8.51 20.20 26.28
N GLN A 135 8.07 21.23 27.01
CA GLN A 135 8.95 21.97 27.92
C GLN A 135 8.19 22.23 29.22
N SER A 136 8.63 21.53 30.27
CA SER A 136 8.25 21.75 31.67
C SER A 136 8.57 23.16 32.17
#